data_AF-A0A4R8DBV5-F1
#
_entry.id   AF-A0A4R8DBV5-F1
#
_cell.length_a   1.000
_cell.length_b   1.000
_cell.length_c   1.000
_cell.angle_alpha   90.00
_cell.angle_beta   90.00
_cell.angle_gamma   90.00
#
_symmetry.space_group_name_H-M   'P 1'
#
loop_
_entity.id
_entity.type
_entity.pdbx_description
1 polymer ?
#
loop_
_entity_poly.entity_id
_entity_poly.type
_entity_poly.pdbx_seq_one_letter_code
_entity_poly.pdbx_strand_id
1 'polypeptide(L)'
;MAAFTGKQYKCSTDEAYDTCSQGTTSVQVLIGDHPRPPVLSLQASGVAAEATTKLTEFAPEALELAHVNPRGQIVDWLKQQSGKTSAQTTFGDWNVEFSTESDSEAPGAILTLTDKLCKVNCGAE
;
A
#
# COMPACT_ATOMS: atom_id res chain seq x y z
N MET A 1 6.63 -9.73 7.00
CA MET A 1 6.00 -10.55 5.90
C MET A 1 5.32 -11.84 6.34
N ALA A 2 5.77 -12.51 7.42
CA ALA A 2 5.20 -13.79 7.85
C ALA A 2 3.67 -13.74 8.05
N ALA A 3 3.15 -12.58 8.48
CA ALA A 3 1.72 -12.30 8.62
C ALA A 3 0.94 -12.44 7.28
N PHE A 4 1.51 -11.99 6.16
CA PHE A 4 0.90 -12.12 4.82
C PHE A 4 1.00 -13.55 4.30
N THR A 5 2.12 -14.23 4.51
CA THR A 5 2.28 -15.65 4.13
C THR A 5 1.26 -16.54 4.86
N GLY A 6 0.96 -16.26 6.14
CA GLY A 6 -0.09 -16.94 6.91
C GLY A 6 -1.51 -16.75 6.35
N LYS A 7 -1.73 -15.73 5.51
CA LYS A 7 -2.99 -15.43 4.82
C LYS A 7 -3.02 -15.90 3.36
N GLN A 8 -2.12 -16.83 3.00
CA GLN A 8 -1.98 -17.39 1.65
C GLN A 8 -1.52 -16.39 0.58
N TYR A 9 -0.92 -15.26 0.97
CA TYR A 9 -0.23 -14.39 0.00
C TYR A 9 1.03 -15.09 -0.50
N LYS A 10 1.29 -14.97 -1.80
CA LYS A 10 2.56 -15.38 -2.39
C LYS A 10 3.53 -14.22 -2.25
N CYS A 11 4.51 -14.40 -1.38
CA CYS A 11 5.53 -13.39 -1.13
C CYS A 11 6.83 -13.72 -1.87
N SER A 12 7.43 -12.70 -2.44
CA SER A 12 8.74 -12.74 -3.08
C SER A 12 9.55 -11.52 -2.66
N THR A 13 10.84 -11.73 -2.51
CA THR A 13 11.81 -10.68 -2.18
C THR A 13 12.64 -10.37 -3.41
N ASP A 14 12.75 -9.09 -3.76
CA ASP A 14 13.68 -8.55 -4.76
C ASP A 14 14.77 -7.71 -4.05
N GLU A 15 15.73 -7.13 -4.78
CA GLU A 15 16.90 -6.43 -4.22
C GLU A 15 16.54 -5.34 -3.21
N ALA A 16 15.40 -4.65 -3.41
CA ALA A 16 14.96 -3.54 -2.56
C ALA A 16 13.52 -3.69 -2.02
N TYR A 17 12.78 -4.72 -2.43
CA TYR A 17 11.34 -4.80 -2.12
C TYR A 17 10.90 -6.20 -1.73
N ASP A 18 10.11 -6.26 -0.67
CA ASP A 18 9.29 -7.41 -0.34
C ASP A 18 7.89 -7.22 -0.91
N THR A 19 7.50 -8.13 -1.81
CA THR A 19 6.20 -8.09 -2.49
C THR A 19 5.38 -9.31 -2.10
N CYS A 20 4.19 -9.09 -1.52
CA CYS A 20 3.22 -10.14 -1.22
C CYS A 20 1.97 -9.93 -2.07
N SER A 21 1.61 -10.91 -2.91
CA SER A 21 0.49 -10.81 -3.85
C SER A 21 -0.58 -11.88 -3.61
N GLN A 22 -1.84 -11.51 -3.86
CA GLN A 22 -2.98 -12.40 -3.85
C GLN A 22 -3.98 -11.98 -4.93
N GLY A 23 -4.11 -12.77 -6.00
CA GLY A 23 -4.99 -12.43 -7.11
C GLY A 23 -4.58 -11.13 -7.79
N THR A 24 -5.44 -10.12 -7.77
CA THR A 24 -5.19 -8.80 -8.38
C THR A 24 -4.77 -7.73 -7.37
N THR A 25 -4.44 -8.11 -6.13
CA THR A 25 -3.93 -7.18 -5.11
C THR A 25 -2.53 -7.58 -4.66
N SER A 26 -1.75 -6.58 -4.27
CA SER A 26 -0.41 -6.81 -3.71
C SER A 26 -0.03 -5.75 -2.69
N VAL A 27 0.81 -6.17 -1.74
CA VAL A 27 1.55 -5.31 -0.82
C VAL A 27 3.00 -5.30 -1.27
N GLN A 28 3.59 -4.12 -1.37
CA GLN A 28 5.02 -3.92 -1.52
C GLN A 28 5.55 -3.16 -0.31
N VAL A 29 6.64 -3.63 0.24
CA VAL A 29 7.36 -2.99 1.35
C VAL A 29 8.78 -2.74 0.89
N LEU A 30 9.24 -1.49 0.98
CA LEU A 30 10.65 -1.18 0.78
C LEU A 30 11.46 -1.82 1.91
N ILE A 31 12.47 -2.60 1.55
CA ILE A 31 13.35 -3.31 2.50
C ILE A 31 14.82 -2.95 2.25
N GLY A 32 15.65 -3.22 3.26
CA GLY A 32 17.08 -2.91 3.22
C GLY A 32 17.42 -1.50 3.70
N ASP A 33 18.72 -1.18 3.68
CA ASP A 33 19.24 0.12 4.11
C ASP A 33 19.07 1.15 2.99
N HIS A 34 17.95 1.86 3.01
CA HIS A 34 17.67 2.94 2.07
C HIS A 34 17.69 4.31 2.76
N PRO A 35 18.20 5.37 2.10
CA PRO A 35 18.15 6.74 2.61
C PRO A 35 16.73 7.33 2.57
N ARG A 36 15.76 6.61 2.00
CA ARG A 36 14.35 7.01 1.95
C ARG A 36 13.60 6.38 3.11
N PRO A 37 12.61 7.10 3.71
CA PRO A 37 11.73 6.52 4.71
C PRO A 37 11.06 5.25 4.19
N PRO A 38 10.73 4.28 5.06
CA PRO A 38 10.08 3.04 4.68
C PRO A 38 8.74 3.36 4.02
N VAL A 39 8.51 2.66 2.91
CA VAL A 39 7.32 2.82 2.08
C VAL A 39 6.54 1.52 2.08
N LEU A 40 5.26 1.61 2.45
CA LEU A 40 4.27 0.56 2.27
C LEU A 40 3.37 0.95 1.11
N SER A 41 3.37 0.17 0.04
CA SER A 41 2.49 0.39 -1.11
C SER A 41 1.50 -0.76 -1.24
N LEU A 42 0.21 -0.43 -1.20
CA LEU A 42 -0.88 -1.34 -1.53
C LEU A 42 -1.29 -1.09 -2.98
N GLN A 43 -1.46 -2.16 -3.75
CA GLN A 43 -1.78 -2.06 -5.17
C GLN A 43 -2.95 -2.97 -5.51
N ALA A 44 -3.77 -2.52 -6.46
CA ALA A 44 -4.80 -3.31 -7.09
C ALA A 44 -4.76 -3.11 -8.60
N SER A 45 -4.76 -4.21 -9.36
CA SER A 45 -4.77 -4.17 -10.83
C SER A 45 -6.20 -4.20 -11.40
N GLY A 46 -6.37 -3.56 -12.55
CA GLY A 46 -7.64 -3.47 -13.28
C GLY A 46 -7.95 -2.03 -13.67
N VAL A 47 -9.11 -1.80 -14.31
CA VAL A 47 -9.55 -0.44 -14.63
C VAL A 47 -9.64 0.39 -13.34
N ALA A 48 -9.31 1.67 -13.40
CA ALA A 48 -9.11 2.52 -12.23
C ALA A 48 -10.27 2.46 -11.20
N ALA A 49 -11.52 2.43 -11.67
CA ALA A 49 -12.69 2.33 -10.79
C ALA A 49 -12.73 1.00 -10.02
N GLU A 50 -12.60 -0.14 -10.73
CA GLU A 50 -12.59 -1.47 -10.11
C GLU A 50 -11.37 -1.66 -9.20
N ALA A 51 -10.20 -1.18 -9.64
CA ALA A 51 -8.98 -1.22 -8.85
C ALA A 51 -9.11 -0.43 -7.55
N THR A 52 -9.72 0.76 -7.60
CA THR A 52 -9.94 1.59 -6.40
C THR A 52 -10.91 0.90 -5.42
N THR A 53 -11.97 0.27 -5.91
CA THR A 53 -12.89 -0.52 -5.08
C THR A 53 -12.15 -1.67 -4.40
N LYS A 54 -11.43 -2.49 -5.16
CA LYS A 54 -10.63 -3.60 -4.61
C LYS A 54 -9.61 -3.14 -3.60
N LEU A 55 -8.90 -2.04 -3.88
CA LEU A 55 -7.92 -1.45 -2.99
C LEU A 55 -8.55 -1.01 -1.67
N THR A 56 -9.77 -0.46 -1.72
CA THR A 56 -10.53 -0.04 -0.54
C THR A 56 -10.99 -1.22 0.31
N GLU A 57 -11.38 -2.34 -0.31
CA GLU A 57 -11.76 -3.58 0.38
C GLU A 57 -10.55 -4.28 1.01
N PHE A 58 -9.40 -4.20 0.33
CA PHE A 58 -8.14 -4.83 0.73
C PHE A 58 -7.38 -4.05 1.82
N ALA A 59 -7.40 -2.72 1.77
CA ALA A 59 -6.63 -1.84 2.66
C ALA A 59 -6.81 -2.12 4.17
N PRO A 60 -8.01 -2.39 4.71
CA PRO A 60 -8.17 -2.62 6.14
C PRO A 60 -7.32 -3.78 6.68
N GLU A 61 -7.33 -4.92 5.98
CA GLU A 61 -6.57 -6.11 6.39
C GLU A 61 -5.07 -5.87 6.17
N ALA A 62 -4.68 -5.32 5.02
CA ALA A 62 -3.28 -5.06 4.71
C ALA A 62 -2.62 -4.09 5.69
N LEU A 63 -3.31 -3.01 6.05
CA LEU A 63 -2.83 -2.01 7.01
C LEU A 63 -2.77 -2.58 8.44
N GLU A 64 -3.69 -3.48 8.79
CA GLU A 64 -3.65 -4.18 10.08
C GLU A 64 -2.44 -5.12 10.18
N LEU A 65 -2.22 -5.94 9.14
CA LEU A 65 -1.07 -6.85 9.08
C LEU A 65 0.27 -6.11 9.02
N ALA A 66 0.28 -4.88 8.50
CA ALA A 66 1.44 -3.99 8.47
C ALA A 66 1.55 -3.07 9.71
N HIS A 67 0.69 -3.26 10.72
CA HIS A 67 0.69 -2.48 11.96
C HIS A 67 0.55 -0.96 11.79
N VAL A 68 -0.05 -0.50 10.69
CA VAL A 68 -0.24 0.93 10.39
C VAL A 68 -1.34 1.53 11.27
N ASN A 69 -1.06 2.68 11.88
CA ASN A 69 -2.06 3.49 12.59
C ASN A 69 -1.93 4.98 12.24
N PRO A 70 -3.05 5.72 12.05
CA PRO A 70 -4.44 5.33 12.30
C PRO A 70 -5.15 4.73 11.06
N ARG A 71 -5.15 3.39 10.91
CA ARG A 71 -5.69 2.68 9.73
C ARG A 71 -7.15 3.02 9.39
N GLY A 72 -8.01 3.22 10.38
CA GLY A 72 -9.42 3.55 10.14
C GLY A 72 -9.58 4.86 9.37
N GLN A 73 -8.84 5.90 9.76
CA GLN A 73 -8.88 7.20 9.08
C GLN A 73 -8.32 7.12 7.65
N ILE A 74 -7.27 6.31 7.45
CA ILE A 74 -6.65 6.07 6.15
C ILE A 74 -7.65 5.38 5.21
N VAL A 75 -8.33 4.34 5.68
CA VAL A 75 -9.35 3.62 4.91
C VAL A 75 -10.56 4.50 4.60
N ASP A 76 -11.05 5.28 5.57
CA ASP A 76 -12.19 6.17 5.34
C ASP A 76 -11.85 7.33 4.41
N TRP A 77 -10.60 7.79 4.42
CA TRP A 77 -10.10 8.72 3.42
C TRP A 77 -9.97 8.06 2.05
N LEU A 78 -9.44 6.84 1.95
CA LEU A 78 -9.30 6.13 0.67
C LEU A 78 -10.66 5.96 -0.04
N LYS A 79 -11.73 5.62 0.69
CA LYS A 79 -13.10 5.54 0.16
C LYS A 79 -13.53 6.83 -0.56
N GLN A 80 -13.12 7.98 -0.06
CA GLN A 80 -13.44 9.30 -0.62
C GLN A 80 -12.63 9.64 -1.89
N GLN A 81 -11.67 8.80 -2.28
CA GLN A 81 -10.87 9.00 -3.50
C GLN A 81 -11.44 8.28 -4.72
N SER A 82 -12.58 7.59 -4.56
CA SER A 82 -13.34 7.01 -5.67
C SER A 82 -13.58 8.05 -6.77
N GLY A 83 -13.17 7.72 -8.01
CA GLY A 83 -13.32 8.60 -9.17
C GLY A 83 -12.26 9.70 -9.31
N LYS A 84 -11.25 9.75 -8.42
CA LYS A 84 -10.09 10.64 -8.55
C LYS A 84 -8.92 9.91 -9.16
N THR A 85 -8.05 10.65 -9.84
CA THR A 85 -6.81 10.11 -10.42
C THR A 85 -5.66 10.10 -9.43
N SER A 86 -5.63 11.05 -8.50
CA SER A 86 -4.61 11.15 -7.47
C SER A 86 -5.08 11.99 -6.29
N ALA A 87 -4.61 11.68 -5.08
CA ALA A 87 -4.82 12.48 -3.88
C ALA A 87 -3.71 12.24 -2.87
N GLN A 88 -3.46 13.19 -1.97
CA GLN A 88 -2.51 13.03 -0.88
C GLN A 88 -3.05 13.64 0.41
N THR A 89 -2.65 13.08 1.55
CA THR A 89 -3.00 13.58 2.87
C THR A 89 -1.98 13.12 3.90
N THR A 90 -2.13 13.55 5.14
CA THR A 90 -1.34 13.08 6.28
C THR A 90 -2.26 12.63 7.40
N PHE A 91 -1.97 11.47 7.98
CA PHE A 91 -2.65 10.96 9.18
C PHE A 91 -1.63 10.47 10.19
N GLY A 92 -1.59 11.12 11.36
CA GLY A 92 -0.53 10.88 12.35
C GLY A 92 0.84 11.03 11.71
N ASP A 93 1.63 9.97 11.77
CA ASP A 93 3.00 9.90 11.26
C ASP A 93 3.11 9.47 9.79
N TRP A 94 1.98 9.23 9.11
CA TRP A 94 1.99 8.72 7.74
C TRP A 94 1.67 9.81 6.73
N ASN A 95 2.53 9.95 5.71
CA ASN A 95 2.10 10.54 4.44
C ASN A 95 1.35 9.48 3.65
N VAL A 96 0.16 9.81 3.17
CA VAL A 96 -0.72 8.87 2.48
C VAL A 96 -1.02 9.43 1.10
N GLU A 97 -0.63 8.69 0.08
CA GLU A 97 -0.75 9.08 -1.32
C GLU A 97 -1.56 8.01 -2.06
N PHE A 98 -2.56 8.46 -2.80
CA PHE A 98 -3.39 7.63 -3.65
C PHE A 98 -3.18 8.06 -5.11
N SER A 99 -3.06 7.08 -5.99
CA SER A 99 -2.87 7.29 -7.42
C SER A 99 -3.60 6.19 -8.19
N THR A 100 -4.12 6.53 -9.37
CA THR A 100 -4.59 5.54 -10.34
C THR A 100 -3.81 5.69 -11.63
N GLU A 101 -3.48 4.57 -12.24
CA GLU A 101 -2.92 4.50 -13.57
C GLU A 101 -4.00 3.96 -14.50
N SER A 102 -4.39 4.77 -15.48
CA SER A 102 -5.46 4.43 -16.43
C SER A 102 -4.94 4.26 -17.86
N ASP A 103 -3.77 4.84 -18.16
CA ASP A 103 -3.19 4.97 -19.51
C ASP A 103 -1.85 4.22 -19.64
N SER A 104 -1.64 3.19 -18.81
CA SER A 104 -0.43 2.36 -18.83
C SER A 104 -0.74 0.93 -19.27
N GLU A 105 0.29 0.18 -19.65
CA GLU A 105 0.19 -1.26 -19.98
C GLU A 105 -0.33 -2.10 -18.80
N ALA A 106 -0.34 -1.55 -17.58
CA ALA A 106 -0.85 -2.18 -16.37
C ALA A 106 -1.71 -1.18 -15.57
N PRO A 107 -2.99 -0.98 -15.94
CA PRO A 107 -3.86 -0.07 -15.21
C PRO A 107 -4.13 -0.59 -13.79
N GLY A 108 -4.29 0.34 -12.86
CA GLY A 108 -4.49 0.00 -11.46
C GLY A 108 -4.67 1.20 -10.53
N ALA A 109 -4.75 0.90 -9.25
CA ALA A 109 -4.80 1.86 -8.17
C ALA A 109 -3.73 1.52 -7.14
N ILE A 110 -3.09 2.55 -6.61
CA ILE A 110 -1.97 2.45 -5.68
C ILE A 110 -2.25 3.35 -4.49
N LEU A 111 -2.08 2.80 -3.28
CA LEU A 111 -2.03 3.55 -2.03
C LEU A 111 -0.62 3.41 -1.47
N THR A 112 0.10 4.52 -1.41
CA THR A 112 1.46 4.58 -0.85
C THR A 112 1.41 5.26 0.52
N LEU A 113 1.98 4.61 1.51
CA LEU A 113 2.14 5.12 2.87
C LEU A 113 3.63 5.27 3.15
N THR A 114 4.03 6.48 3.52
CA THR A 114 5.40 6.80 3.90
C THR A 114 5.44 7.22 5.36
N ASP A 115 6.22 6.50 6.17
CA ASP A 115 6.41 6.85 7.57
C ASP A 115 7.30 8.10 7.69
N LYS A 116 6.82 9.15 8.37
CA LYS A 116 7.54 10.42 8.53
C LYS A 116 8.56 10.41 9.67
N LEU A 117 8.44 9.48 10.61
CA LEU A 117 9.32 9.36 11.77
C LEU A 117 10.55 8.51 11.46
N CYS A 118 10.39 7.53 10.58
CA CYS A 118 11.45 6.59 10.25
C CYS A 118 12.45 7.19 9.27
N LYS A 119 13.66 7.44 9.75
CA LYS A 119 14.77 7.97 8.96
C LYS A 119 15.75 6.90 8.49
N VAL A 120 15.71 5.68 9.05
CA VAL A 120 16.58 4.54 8.68
C VAL A 120 16.00 3.21 9.22
N ASN A 121 15.97 2.15 8.40
CA ASN A 121 15.76 0.73 8.78
C ASN A 121 14.53 0.36 9.64
N CYS A 122 13.36 0.95 9.41
CA CYS A 122 12.13 0.40 10.00
C CYS A 122 11.51 -0.60 9.02
N GLY A 123 12.01 -1.84 9.06
CA GLY A 123 11.26 -2.95 8.51
C GLY A 123 9.95 -3.06 9.28
N ALA A 124 8.83 -3.22 8.57
CA ALA A 124 7.59 -3.66 9.20
C ALA A 124 7.87 -5.05 9.80
N GLU A 125 8.08 -5.10 11.12
CA GLU A 125 8.30 -6.34 11.88
C GLU A 125 7.17 -7.34 11.66
#